data_AF-A0A1J5QCA3-F1
#
_entry.id   AF-A0A1J5QCA3-F1
#
_cell.length_a   1.000
_cell.length_b   1.000
_cell.length_c   1.000
_cell.angle_alpha   90.00
_cell.angle_beta   90.00
_cell.angle_gamma   90.00
#
_symmetry.space_group_name_H-M   'P 1'
#
loop_
_entity.id
_entity.type
_entity.pdbx_description
1 polymer ?
#
loop_
_entity_poly.entity_id
_entity_poly.type
_entity_poly.pdbx_seq_one_letter_code
_entity_poly.pdbx_strand_id
1 'polypeptide(L)'
;MYNAPAVSFSLGRSRFHGLLLALVSGAGACCLLLWVRQTGVPAATQLAAVVLWLLGTGLASSQWWSSPSGTLTWDGRLWSWAAAGRSVTAQLQVVFDGQEVLVLCLLTQIGQRIWLWPQRPMDPTHWLALRRAVFAPQPAPQQRDLGVGAP
;
A
#
# COMPACT_ATOMS: atom_id res chain seq x y z
N MET A 1 -27.62 -14.06 1.07
CA MET A 1 -26.55 -13.17 1.55
C MET A 1 -25.23 -13.89 1.34
N TYR A 2 -24.45 -13.52 0.34
CA TYR A 2 -23.16 -14.17 0.05
C TYR A 2 -22.08 -13.59 0.98
N ASN A 3 -21.72 -14.35 2.01
CA ASN A 3 -20.57 -14.01 2.85
C ASN A 3 -19.29 -14.19 2.03
N ALA A 4 -18.36 -13.24 2.15
CA ALA A 4 -17.04 -13.38 1.55
C ALA A 4 -16.31 -14.59 2.14
N PRO A 5 -15.69 -15.45 1.29
CA PRO A 5 -14.94 -16.60 1.75
C PRO A 5 -13.73 -16.15 2.57
N ALA A 6 -13.38 -16.90 3.61
CA ALA A 6 -12.14 -16.68 4.35
C ALA A 6 -10.96 -16.80 3.37
N VAL A 7 -10.12 -15.76 3.30
CA VAL A 7 -8.99 -15.71 2.37
C VAL A 7 -7.75 -15.23 3.10
N SER A 8 -6.65 -15.95 2.90
CA SER A 8 -5.32 -15.59 3.36
C SER A 8 -4.49 -15.28 2.13
N PHE A 9 -4.03 -14.04 2.00
CA PHE A 9 -3.23 -13.58 0.87
C PHE A 9 -1.85 -13.14 1.35
N SER A 10 -0.81 -13.85 0.91
CA SER A 10 0.57 -13.54 1.25
C SER A 10 1.08 -12.38 0.41
N LEU A 11 1.37 -11.27 1.07
CA LEU A 11 1.90 -10.05 0.49
C LEU A 11 3.43 -10.04 0.58
N GLY A 12 4.06 -10.10 -0.59
CA GLY A 12 5.49 -9.90 -0.76
C GLY A 12 5.83 -8.48 -1.23
N ARG A 13 7.03 -8.34 -1.82
CA ARG A 13 7.52 -7.06 -2.36
C ARG A 13 6.77 -6.71 -3.64
N SER A 14 6.14 -5.54 -3.67
CA SER A 14 5.32 -5.10 -4.80
C SER A 14 6.17 -4.61 -5.97
N ARG A 15 6.13 -5.31 -7.12
CA ARG A 15 6.88 -4.95 -8.33
C ARG A 15 6.43 -3.63 -8.94
N PHE A 16 5.11 -3.40 -9.03
CA PHE A 16 4.49 -2.13 -9.40
C PHE A 16 4.97 -0.94 -8.57
N HIS A 17 5.09 -1.06 -7.24
CA HIS A 17 5.62 0.02 -6.42
C HIS A 17 7.07 0.35 -6.81
N GLY A 18 7.91 -0.66 -7.01
CA GLY A 18 9.28 -0.49 -7.49
C GLY A 18 9.35 0.11 -8.90
N LEU A 19 8.47 -0.32 -9.81
CA LEU A 19 8.38 0.19 -11.18
C LEU A 19 7.93 1.67 -11.19
N LEU A 20 6.89 2.01 -10.43
CA LEU A 20 6.40 3.38 -10.29
C LEU A 20 7.50 4.29 -9.72
N LEU A 21 8.20 3.82 -8.68
CA LEU A 21 9.34 4.54 -8.11
C LEU A 21 10.45 4.73 -9.15
N ALA A 22 10.78 3.70 -9.93
CA ALA A 22 11.79 3.77 -10.97
C ALA A 22 11.40 4.74 -12.10
N LEU A 23 10.13 4.74 -12.53
CA LEU A 23 9.61 5.65 -13.55
C LEU A 23 9.62 7.10 -13.07
N VAL A 24 9.10 7.37 -11.86
CA VAL A 24 9.09 8.71 -11.28
C VAL A 24 10.52 9.22 -11.04
N SER A 25 11.39 8.36 -10.53
CA SER A 25 12.81 8.70 -10.35
C SER A 25 13.47 8.97 -11.70
N GLY A 26 13.30 8.10 -12.69
CA GLY A 26 13.87 8.27 -14.03
C GLY A 26 13.38 9.53 -14.74
N ALA A 27 12.08 9.86 -14.62
CA ALA A 27 11.53 11.11 -15.12
C ALA A 27 12.14 12.33 -14.40
N GLY A 28 12.28 12.27 -13.07
CA GLY A 28 12.95 13.30 -12.28
C GLY A 28 14.42 13.49 -12.68
N ALA A 29 15.15 12.40 -12.93
CA ALA A 29 16.52 12.44 -13.42
C ALA A 29 16.59 13.10 -14.81
N CYS A 30 15.67 12.76 -15.71
CA CYS A 30 15.61 13.35 -17.05
C CYS A 30 15.35 14.87 -16.98
N CYS A 31 14.35 15.30 -16.19
CA CYS A 31 14.08 16.71 -15.96
C CYS A 31 15.29 17.44 -15.36
N LEU A 32 15.98 16.82 -14.40
CA LEU A 32 17.16 17.40 -13.76
C LEU A 32 18.32 17.53 -14.76
N LEU A 33 18.56 16.53 -15.61
CA LEU A 33 19.58 16.58 -16.65
C LEU A 33 19.29 17.66 -17.70
N LEU A 34 18.03 17.79 -18.11
CA LEU A 34 17.59 18.85 -19.03
C LEU A 34 17.79 20.23 -18.40
N TRP A 35 17.44 20.39 -17.12
CA TRP A 35 17.64 21.62 -16.37
C TRP A 35 19.13 21.98 -16.26
N VAL A 36 19.98 21.05 -15.82
CA VAL A 36 21.44 21.26 -15.73
C VAL A 36 22.02 21.70 -17.08
N ARG A 37 21.55 21.11 -18.19
CA ARG A 37 22.00 21.48 -19.54
C ARG A 37 21.53 22.86 -20.03
N GLN A 38 20.36 23.32 -19.60
CA GLN A 38 19.78 24.58 -20.09
C GLN A 38 20.14 25.79 -19.21
N THR A 39 20.57 25.57 -17.97
CA THR A 39 20.79 26.66 -17.01
C THR A 39 22.22 27.17 -17.00
N GLY A 40 22.39 28.45 -16.71
CA GLY A 40 23.68 29.06 -16.35
C GLY A 40 23.94 29.11 -14.84
N VAL A 41 23.21 28.34 -14.02
CA VAL A 41 23.41 28.38 -12.56
C VAL A 41 24.76 27.80 -12.16
N PRO A 42 25.35 28.26 -11.02
CA PRO A 42 26.63 27.75 -10.54
C PRO A 42 26.63 26.24 -10.34
N ALA A 43 27.80 25.62 -10.58
CA ALA A 43 27.99 24.18 -10.42
C ALA A 43 27.64 23.67 -9.01
N ALA A 44 27.85 24.48 -7.97
CA ALA A 44 27.48 24.16 -6.60
C ALA A 44 25.96 23.95 -6.43
N THR A 45 25.13 24.77 -7.08
CA THR A 45 23.67 24.64 -7.06
C THR A 45 23.22 23.39 -7.81
N GLN A 46 23.85 23.10 -8.94
CA GLN A 46 23.59 21.87 -9.70
C GLN A 46 23.94 20.62 -8.89
N LEU A 47 25.11 20.62 -8.24
CA LEU A 47 25.54 19.53 -7.36
C LEU A 47 24.55 19.32 -6.21
N ALA A 48 24.13 20.41 -5.54
CA ALA A 48 23.17 20.34 -4.44
C ALA A 48 21.82 19.73 -4.90
N ALA A 49 21.32 20.11 -6.06
CA ALA A 49 20.08 19.55 -6.62
C ALA A 49 20.20 18.05 -6.93
N VAL A 50 21.33 17.62 -7.52
CA VAL A 50 21.60 16.20 -7.80
C VAL A 50 21.71 15.39 -6.52
N VAL A 51 22.45 15.88 -5.51
CA VAL A 51 22.59 15.20 -4.22
C VAL A 51 21.24 15.08 -3.53
N LEU A 52 20.44 16.15 -3.51
CA LEU A 52 19.11 16.11 -2.89
C LEU A 52 18.18 15.11 -3.59
N TRP A 53 18.21 15.06 -4.92
CA TRP A 53 17.44 14.09 -5.69
C TRP A 53 17.90 12.63 -5.42
N LEU A 54 19.21 12.37 -5.36
CA LEU A 54 19.76 11.06 -5.01
C LEU A 54 19.38 10.62 -3.59
N LEU A 55 19.40 11.54 -2.62
CA LEU A 55 18.98 11.25 -1.26
C LEU A 55 17.48 10.91 -1.20
N GLY A 56 16.63 11.69 -1.87
CA GLY A 56 15.19 11.44 -1.90
C GLY A 56 14.85 10.09 -2.54
N THR A 57 15.44 9.80 -3.71
CA THR A 57 15.22 8.53 -4.41
C THR A 57 15.81 7.34 -3.65
N GLY A 58 16.98 7.51 -3.01
CA GLY A 58 17.60 6.51 -2.16
C GLY A 58 16.76 6.16 -0.92
N LEU A 59 16.23 7.17 -0.23
CA LEU A 59 15.35 6.97 0.93
C LEU A 59 14.04 6.29 0.53
N ALA A 60 13.42 6.72 -0.58
CA ALA A 60 12.20 6.10 -1.10
C ALA A 60 12.44 4.64 -1.50
N SER A 61 13.59 4.37 -2.12
CA SER A 61 14.00 3.00 -2.46
C SER A 61 14.21 2.17 -1.20
N SER A 62 14.90 2.70 -0.18
CA SER A 62 15.08 2.02 1.10
C SER A 62 13.73 1.66 1.75
N GLN A 63 12.76 2.58 1.75
CA GLN A 63 11.41 2.30 2.26
C GLN A 63 10.67 1.22 1.44
N TRP A 64 10.87 1.18 0.12
CA TRP A 64 10.36 0.09 -0.70
C TRP A 64 11.04 -1.24 -0.34
N TRP A 65 12.35 -1.23 -0.08
CA TRP A 65 13.07 -2.42 0.35
C TRP A 65 12.60 -2.93 1.73
N SER A 66 12.25 -2.01 2.63
CA SER A 66 11.68 -2.29 3.96
C SER A 66 10.16 -2.44 3.96
N SER A 67 9.50 -2.48 2.79
CA SER A 67 8.05 -2.60 2.73
C SER A 67 7.57 -3.87 3.44
N PRO A 68 6.51 -3.76 4.26
CA PRO A 68 6.10 -4.82 5.15
C PRO A 68 5.64 -6.05 4.35
N SER A 69 6.38 -7.15 4.50
CA SER A 69 5.98 -8.48 4.02
C SER A 69 5.18 -9.18 5.10
N GLY A 70 4.05 -9.78 4.73
CA GLY A 70 3.15 -10.40 5.68
C GLY A 70 1.96 -11.04 5.00
N THR A 71 1.02 -11.54 5.79
CA THR A 71 -0.19 -12.20 5.30
C THR A 71 -1.40 -11.37 5.69
N LEU A 72 -2.20 -11.01 4.69
CA LEU A 72 -3.49 -10.36 4.89
C LEU A 72 -4.56 -11.46 4.92
N THR A 73 -5.27 -11.56 6.05
CA THR A 73 -6.30 -12.57 6.24
C THR A 73 -7.65 -11.90 6.46
N TRP A 74 -8.69 -12.44 5.81
CA TRP A 74 -10.07 -12.07 6.03
C TRP A 74 -10.78 -13.19 6.78
N ASP A 75 -11.27 -12.90 7.98
CA ASP A 75 -11.95 -13.87 8.85
C ASP A 75 -13.48 -13.89 8.64
N GLY A 76 -14.00 -13.29 7.56
CA GLY A 76 -15.44 -13.17 7.31
C GLY A 76 -16.10 -11.97 8.00
N ARG A 77 -15.41 -11.29 8.92
CA ARG A 77 -15.89 -10.09 9.62
C ARG A 77 -14.88 -8.96 9.66
N LEU A 78 -13.61 -9.28 9.90
CA LEU A 78 -12.54 -8.32 10.10
C LEU A 78 -11.32 -8.72 9.26
N TRP A 79 -10.56 -7.71 8.84
CA TRP A 79 -9.26 -7.92 8.23
C TRP A 79 -8.19 -7.99 9.32
N SER A 80 -7.32 -8.99 9.23
CA SER A 80 -6.14 -9.13 10.06
C SER A 80 -4.88 -9.11 9.20
N TRP A 81 -3.88 -8.38 9.67
CA TRP A 81 -2.57 -8.27 9.03
C TRP A 81 -1.53 -8.92 9.93
N ALA A 82 -0.93 -10.01 9.46
CA ALA A 82 0.13 -10.73 10.16
C ALA A 82 1.48 -10.43 9.54
N ALA A 83 2.36 -9.74 10.26
CA ALA A 83 3.73 -9.46 9.85
C ALA A 83 4.71 -9.76 10.99
N ALA A 84 5.83 -10.41 10.67
CA ALA A 84 6.91 -10.73 11.63
C ALA A 84 6.42 -11.35 12.95
N GLY A 85 5.43 -12.25 12.88
CA GLY A 85 4.87 -12.96 14.04
C GLY A 85 3.85 -12.16 14.87
N ARG A 86 3.51 -10.93 14.47
CA ARG A 86 2.43 -10.13 15.08
C ARG A 86 1.25 -10.05 14.14
N SER A 87 0.06 -10.37 14.64
CA SER A 87 -1.21 -10.12 13.96
C SER A 87 -1.86 -8.86 14.52
N VAL A 88 -2.33 -7.99 13.63
CA VAL A 88 -3.11 -6.81 14.01
C VAL A 88 -4.41 -6.78 13.23
N THR A 89 -5.52 -6.55 13.92
CA THR A 89 -6.80 -6.33 13.28
C THR A 89 -6.90 -4.89 12.79
N ALA A 90 -7.35 -4.71 11.56
CA ALA A 90 -7.42 -3.41 10.91
C ALA A 90 -8.67 -3.30 10.04
N GLN A 91 -9.12 -2.07 9.81
CA GLN A 91 -10.10 -1.77 8.77
C GLN A 91 -9.39 -1.64 7.44
N LEU A 92 -9.97 -2.22 6.40
CA LEU A 92 -9.42 -2.15 5.05
C LEU A 92 -10.14 -1.08 4.24
N GLN A 93 -9.37 -0.16 3.66
CA GLN A 93 -9.85 0.82 2.70
C GLN A 93 -9.19 0.57 1.33
N VAL A 94 -10.01 0.51 0.29
CA VAL A 94 -9.53 0.46 -1.10
C VAL A 94 -9.23 1.88 -1.56
N VAL A 95 -7.98 2.13 -1.97
CA VAL A 95 -7.55 3.43 -2.50
C VAL A 95 -7.51 3.40 -4.02
N PHE A 96 -7.09 2.27 -4.59
CA PHE A 96 -7.05 2.08 -6.04
C PHE A 96 -7.30 0.62 -6.39
N ASP A 97 -8.06 0.38 -7.46
CA ASP A 97 -8.30 -0.94 -8.03
C ASP A 97 -7.90 -0.96 -9.51
N GLY A 98 -6.80 -1.62 -9.81
CA GLY A 98 -6.42 -2.05 -11.14
C GLY A 98 -6.67 -3.56 -11.30
N GLN A 99 -6.89 -4.02 -12.53
CA GLN A 99 -7.18 -5.45 -12.80
C GLN A 99 -6.13 -6.41 -12.19
N GLU A 100 -4.87 -5.99 -12.19
CA GLU A 100 -3.70 -6.79 -11.79
C GLU A 100 -3.03 -6.29 -10.49
N VAL A 101 -3.41 -5.11 -10.01
CA VAL A 101 -2.79 -4.42 -8.87
C VAL A 101 -3.86 -3.69 -8.07
N LEU A 102 -3.87 -3.87 -6.75
CA LEU A 102 -4.70 -3.12 -5.82
C LEU A 102 -3.82 -2.27 -4.92
N VAL A 103 -4.31 -1.09 -4.54
CA VAL A 103 -3.72 -0.29 -3.48
C VAL A 103 -4.71 -0.25 -2.32
N LEU A 104 -4.28 -0.82 -1.21
CA LEU A 104 -5.08 -0.95 -0.01
C LEU A 104 -4.42 -0.18 1.13
N CYS A 105 -5.24 0.50 1.92
CA CYS A 105 -4.82 1.15 3.16
C CYS A 105 -5.49 0.41 4.32
N LEU A 106 -4.69 -0.21 5.17
CA LEU A 106 -5.15 -0.78 6.44
C LEU A 106 -5.04 0.29 7.52
N LEU A 107 -6.14 0.53 8.22
CA LEU A 107 -6.18 1.35 9.42
C LEU A 107 -6.25 0.44 10.64
N THR A 108 -5.16 0.35 11.40
CA THR A 108 -5.13 -0.44 12.64
C THR A 108 -5.97 0.24 13.73
N GLN A 109 -6.37 -0.51 14.75
CA GLN A 109 -7.12 0.05 15.90
C GLN A 109 -6.35 1.15 16.66
N ILE A 110 -5.02 1.18 16.53
CA ILE A 110 -4.14 2.17 17.16
C ILE A 110 -3.98 3.42 16.23
N GLY A 111 -4.71 3.47 15.11
CA GLY A 111 -4.66 4.58 14.15
C GLY A 111 -3.49 4.54 13.18
N GLN A 112 -2.67 3.48 13.20
CA GLN A 112 -1.56 3.33 12.26
C GLN A 112 -2.09 2.97 10.87
N ARG A 113 -1.56 3.62 9.84
CA ARG A 113 -1.87 3.31 8.44
C ARG A 113 -0.79 2.41 7.85
N ILE A 114 -1.20 1.28 7.27
CA ILE A 114 -0.31 0.35 6.58
C ILE A 114 -0.74 0.30 5.12
N TRP A 115 0.17 0.65 4.23
CA TRP A 115 -0.07 0.62 2.79
C TRP A 115 0.33 -0.73 2.21
N LEU A 116 -0.62 -1.39 1.58
CA LEU A 116 -0.42 -2.67 0.93
C LEU A 116 -0.67 -2.54 -0.57
N TRP A 117 0.16 -3.23 -1.34
CA TRP A 117 0.14 -3.19 -2.80
C TRP A 117 0.05 -4.61 -3.38
N PRO A 118 -1.03 -5.38 -3.10
CA PRO A 118 -1.18 -6.74 -3.59
C PRO A 118 -1.26 -6.76 -5.12
N GLN A 119 -0.68 -7.80 -5.71
CA GLN A 119 -0.65 -8.01 -7.15
C GLN A 119 -1.00 -9.44 -7.47
N ARG A 120 -1.68 -9.65 -8.60
CA ARG A 120 -2.04 -10.97 -9.09
C ARG A 120 -0.85 -11.95 -9.19
N PRO A 121 0.35 -11.56 -9.67
CA PRO A 121 1.46 -12.51 -9.81
C PRO A 121 2.01 -13.05 -8.48
N MET A 122 1.68 -12.42 -7.34
CA MET A 122 2.14 -12.88 -6.02
C MET A 122 1.43 -14.17 -5.58
N ASP A 123 0.12 -14.22 -5.83
CA ASP A 123 -0.71 -15.38 -5.53
C ASP A 123 -1.92 -15.35 -6.49
N PRO A 124 -1.74 -15.85 -7.73
CA PRO A 124 -2.78 -15.77 -8.75
C PRO A 124 -4.00 -16.62 -8.40
N THR A 125 -3.81 -17.66 -7.58
CA THR A 125 -4.86 -18.58 -7.14
C THR A 125 -5.83 -17.88 -6.20
N HIS A 126 -5.31 -17.11 -5.24
CA HIS A 126 -6.14 -16.40 -4.25
C HIS A 126 -6.48 -14.96 -4.67
N TRP A 127 -5.97 -14.46 -5.80
CA TRP A 127 -6.23 -13.09 -6.27
C TRP A 127 -7.72 -12.76 -6.42
N LEU A 128 -8.49 -13.63 -7.08
CA LEU A 128 -9.92 -13.37 -7.28
C LEU A 128 -10.71 -13.48 -5.97
N ALA A 129 -10.30 -14.39 -5.08
CA ALA A 129 -10.89 -14.53 -3.75
C ALA A 129 -10.61 -13.29 -2.89
N LEU A 130 -9.38 -12.74 -2.95
CA LEU A 130 -9.01 -11.47 -2.33
C LEU A 130 -9.91 -10.35 -2.84
N ARG A 131 -10.02 -10.16 -4.17
CA ARG A 131 -10.88 -9.09 -4.73
C ARG A 131 -12.33 -9.23 -4.27
N ARG A 132 -12.87 -10.44 -4.31
CA ARG A 132 -14.23 -10.69 -3.81
C ARG A 132 -14.39 -10.36 -2.33
N ALA A 133 -13.40 -10.68 -1.48
CA ALA A 133 -13.44 -10.33 -0.07
C ALA A 133 -13.30 -8.82 0.17
N VAL A 134 -12.44 -8.15 -0.61
CA VAL A 134 -12.21 -6.69 -0.52
C VAL A 134 -13.46 -5.89 -0.90
N PHE A 135 -14.16 -6.31 -1.95
CA PHE A 135 -15.37 -5.64 -2.45
C PHE A 135 -16.68 -6.18 -1.87
N ALA A 136 -16.63 -7.24 -1.06
CA ALA A 136 -17.82 -7.70 -0.38
C ALA A 136 -18.32 -6.61 0.59
N PRO A 137 -19.65 -6.46 0.74
CA PRO A 137 -20.21 -5.59 1.76
C PRO A 137 -19.62 -5.97 3.12
N GLN A 138 -18.86 -5.06 3.72
CA GLN A 138 -18.43 -5.27 5.08
C GLN A 138 -19.67 -5.19 5.97
N PRO A 139 -19.82 -6.08 6.96
CA PRO A 139 -20.88 -5.92 7.94
C PRO A 139 -20.70 -4.52 8.54
N ALA A 140 -21.74 -3.69 8.46
CA ALA A 140 -21.73 -2.37 9.06
C ALA A 140 -21.22 -2.54 10.50
N PRO A 141 -20.30 -1.68 10.98
CA PRO A 141 -19.88 -1.73 12.36
C PRO A 141 -21.15 -1.73 13.19
N GLN A 142 -21.40 -2.83 13.91
CA GLN A 142 -22.59 -2.99 14.71
C GLN A 142 -22.58 -1.80 15.67
N GLN A 143 -23.37 -0.77 15.34
CA GLN A 143 -23.69 0.31 16.26
C GLN A 143 -24.19 -0.45 17.48
N ARG A 144 -23.37 -0.48 18.53
CA ARG A 144 -23.83 -0.95 19.83
C ARG A 144 -25.13 -0.21 20.03
N ASP A 145 -26.21 -0.99 20.15
CA ASP A 145 -27.46 -0.55 20.73
C ASP A 145 -27.08 0.12 22.05
N LEU A 146 -26.87 1.44 22.00
CA LEU A 146 -27.11 2.28 23.14
C LEU A 146 -28.61 2.22 23.27
N GLY A 147 -29.06 1.17 23.98
CA GLY A 147 -30.37 1.11 24.57
C GLY A 147 -30.49 2.36 25.43
N VAL A 148 -31.02 3.41 24.81
CA VAL A 148 -31.70 4.49 25.51
C VAL A 148 -33.00 3.85 25.97
N GLY A 149 -32.89 3.07 27.05
CA GLY A 149 -34.02 2.84 27.92
C GLY A 149 -34.30 4.16 28.63
N ALA A 150 -35.33 4.85 28.16
CA ALA A 150 -36.04 5.87 28.92
C ALA A 150 -37.41 6.10 28.28
N PRO A 151 -38.44 6.50 29.03
CA PRO A 151 -38.60 6.50 30.50
C PRO A 151 -39.48 5.35 31.03
#